data_AF-A0A929P9H1-F1
#
_entry.id   AF-A0A929P9H1-F1
#
_cell.length_a   1.000
_cell.length_b   1.000
_cell.length_c   1.000
_cell.angle_alpha   90.00
_cell.angle_beta   90.00
_cell.angle_gamma   90.00
#
_symmetry.space_group_name_H-M   'P 1'
#
loop_
_entity.id
_entity.type
_entity.pdbx_description
1 polymer ?
#
loop_
_entity_poly.entity_id
_entity_poly.type
_entity_poly.pdbx_seq_one_letter_code
_entity_poly.pdbx_strand_id
1 'polypeptide(L)'
;MKKHKLFFNFFRSTNAIIGGVIIVLFLLTALLAPHLAPKPPNALSLKDALTSPRREYILGTDEFGRSILSRIIFGARVSLNIALIASAVALGIGVPLGALAGYYGGWFDSIVQGLVDLTWAFPTILAALAIMFILGTGLHSVMIAVGVVYWAGYARITRGQFLALREEEYVQAA
;
A
#
# COMPACT_ATOMS: atom_id res chain seq x y z
N MET A 1 23.31 1.17 -21.43
CA MET A 1 22.62 0.90 -22.72
C MET A 1 21.43 -0.12 -22.63
N LYS A 2 20.86 -0.42 -21.45
CA LYS A 2 19.72 -1.39 -21.30
C LYS A 2 18.33 -0.73 -21.15
N LYS A 3 18.23 0.55 -20.72
CA LYS A 3 16.95 1.21 -20.41
C LYS A 3 16.04 1.44 -21.63
N HIS A 4 16.59 1.71 -22.81
CA HIS A 4 15.79 1.93 -24.03
C HIS A 4 15.11 0.66 -24.57
N LYS A 5 15.68 -0.53 -24.34
CA LYS A 5 15.06 -1.80 -24.78
C LYS A 5 13.84 -2.18 -23.93
N LEU A 6 13.79 -1.75 -22.67
CA LEU A 6 12.69 -2.09 -21.76
C LEU A 6 11.38 -1.40 -22.17
N PHE A 7 11.44 -0.11 -22.50
CA PHE A 7 10.27 0.66 -22.95
C PHE A 7 9.71 0.13 -24.27
N PHE A 8 10.59 -0.27 -25.19
CA PHE A 8 10.20 -0.85 -26.48
C PHE A 8 9.64 -2.27 -26.34
N ASN A 9 10.13 -3.05 -25.36
CA ASN A 9 9.62 -4.39 -25.07
C ASN A 9 8.31 -4.40 -24.27
N PHE A 10 8.01 -3.34 -23.51
CA PHE A 10 6.75 -3.19 -22.77
C PHE A 10 5.54 -3.25 -23.71
N PHE A 11 5.60 -2.51 -24.82
CA PHE A 11 4.55 -2.52 -25.87
C PHE A 11 4.53 -3.79 -26.72
N ARG A 12 5.49 -4.70 -26.55
CA ARG A 12 5.49 -6.02 -27.21
C ARG A 12 4.88 -7.12 -26.36
N SER A 13 4.81 -6.94 -25.04
CA SER A 13 4.29 -7.96 -24.14
C SER A 13 2.82 -7.69 -23.78
N THR A 14 1.92 -8.58 -24.20
CA THR A 14 0.48 -8.50 -23.93
C THR A 14 0.18 -8.36 -22.43
N ASN A 15 0.92 -9.08 -21.58
CA ASN A 15 0.74 -9.04 -20.12
C ASN A 15 1.06 -7.67 -19.53
N ALA A 16 2.10 -6.99 -20.01
CA ALA A 16 2.46 -5.66 -19.50
C ALA A 16 1.45 -4.60 -19.94
N ILE A 17 0.90 -4.72 -21.15
CA ILE A 17 -0.18 -3.86 -21.63
C ILE A 17 -1.44 -4.06 -20.78
N ILE A 18 -1.88 -5.30 -20.57
CA ILE A 18 -3.06 -5.61 -19.75
C ILE A 18 -2.89 -5.06 -18.33
N GLY A 19 -1.75 -5.33 -17.68
CA GLY A 19 -1.46 -4.81 -16.35
C GLY A 19 -1.44 -3.29 -16.30
N GLY A 20 -0.83 -2.65 -17.31
CA GLY A 20 -0.81 -1.18 -17.44
C GLY A 20 -2.20 -0.58 -17.57
N VAL A 21 -3.06 -1.18 -18.40
CA VAL A 21 -4.46 -0.74 -18.57
C VAL A 21 -5.23 -0.86 -17.25
N ILE A 22 -5.07 -1.98 -16.52
CA ILE A 22 -5.73 -2.18 -15.22
C ILE A 22 -5.31 -1.10 -14.21
N ILE A 23 -4.01 -0.81 -14.12
CA ILE A 23 -3.49 0.22 -13.21
C ILE A 23 -4.02 1.60 -13.60
N VAL A 24 -4.01 1.94 -14.89
CA VAL A 24 -4.54 3.22 -15.37
C VAL A 24 -6.02 3.35 -15.07
N LEU A 25 -6.82 2.32 -15.31
CA LEU A 25 -8.25 2.31 -14.98
C LEU A 25 -8.48 2.46 -13.47
N PHE A 26 -7.68 1.78 -12.64
CA PHE A 26 -7.76 1.90 -11.18
C PHE A 26 -7.42 3.32 -10.70
N LEU A 27 -6.35 3.92 -11.23
CA LEU A 27 -5.96 5.29 -10.90
C LEU A 27 -7.02 6.31 -11.36
N LEU A 28 -7.55 6.16 -12.58
CA LEU A 28 -8.61 7.02 -13.10
C LEU A 28 -9.89 6.91 -12.26
N THR A 29 -10.30 5.69 -11.89
CA THR A 29 -11.48 5.50 -11.02
C THR A 29 -11.29 6.11 -9.64
N ALA A 30 -10.11 5.94 -9.02
CA ALA A 30 -9.78 6.55 -7.74
C ALA A 30 -9.74 8.10 -7.80
N LEU A 31 -9.10 8.66 -8.83
CA LEU A 31 -8.95 10.12 -8.99
C LEU A 31 -10.26 10.78 -9.38
N LEU A 32 -11.03 10.18 -10.29
CA LEU A 32 -12.30 10.72 -10.77
C LEU A 32 -13.51 10.24 -9.96
N ALA A 33 -13.30 9.59 -8.80
CA ALA A 33 -14.38 9.06 -7.97
C ALA A 33 -15.55 10.03 -7.67
N PRO A 34 -15.32 11.33 -7.35
CA PRO A 34 -16.40 12.29 -7.11
C PRO A 34 -17.27 12.57 -8.32
N HIS A 35 -16.73 12.38 -9.54
CA HIS A 35 -17.44 12.60 -10.79
C HIS A 35 -18.02 11.30 -11.36
N LEU A 36 -17.42 10.16 -11.05
CA LEU A 36 -17.85 8.85 -11.53
C LEU A 36 -18.94 8.21 -10.65
N ALA A 37 -18.97 8.51 -9.35
CA ALA A 37 -19.92 7.92 -8.44
C ALA A 37 -21.34 8.46 -8.70
N PRO A 38 -22.35 7.58 -8.94
CA PRO A 38 -23.72 8.02 -9.18
C PRO A 38 -24.38 8.70 -7.98
N LYS A 39 -23.97 8.32 -6.76
CA LYS A 39 -24.54 8.83 -5.51
C LYS A 39 -23.43 9.14 -4.49
N PRO A 40 -23.68 10.02 -3.50
CA PRO A 40 -22.73 10.24 -2.41
C PRO A 40 -22.48 8.93 -1.65
N PRO A 41 -21.21 8.56 -1.37
CA PRO A 41 -20.86 7.24 -0.84
C PRO A 41 -21.38 6.97 0.58
N ASN A 42 -21.63 8.03 1.35
CA ASN A 42 -22.07 7.97 2.74
C ASN A 42 -23.55 8.35 2.91
N ALA A 43 -24.28 8.60 1.82
CA ALA A 43 -25.70 8.93 1.89
C ALA A 43 -26.50 7.72 2.40
N LEU A 44 -27.10 7.87 3.58
CA LEU A 44 -27.91 6.85 4.23
C LEU A 44 -29.35 6.90 3.74
N SER A 45 -29.93 5.72 3.46
CA SER A 45 -31.35 5.58 3.12
C SER A 45 -31.89 4.27 3.67
N LEU A 46 -32.38 4.27 4.91
CA LEU A 46 -32.94 3.04 5.53
C LEU A 46 -34.11 2.46 4.72
N LYS A 47 -34.82 3.29 3.95
CA LYS A 47 -35.90 2.85 3.05
C LYS A 47 -35.39 1.99 1.89
N ASP A 48 -34.15 2.24 1.45
CA ASP A 48 -33.50 1.48 0.39
C ASP A 48 -32.52 0.44 0.97
N ALA A 49 -32.58 0.07 2.25
CA ALA A 49 -31.67 -0.92 2.82
C ALA A 49 -31.83 -2.29 2.14
N LEU A 50 -30.71 -2.97 1.87
CA LEU A 50 -30.65 -4.33 1.29
C LEU A 50 -31.46 -4.48 -0.02
N THR A 51 -31.49 -3.44 -0.84
CA THR A 51 -32.19 -3.46 -2.12
C THR A 51 -31.34 -4.18 -3.16
N SER A 52 -31.95 -5.12 -3.89
CA SER A 52 -31.32 -5.77 -5.05
C SER A 52 -30.95 -4.78 -6.18
N PRO A 53 -30.05 -5.15 -7.09
CA PRO A 53 -29.68 -4.33 -8.25
C PRO A 53 -30.89 -3.80 -9.03
N ARG A 54 -30.98 -2.47 -9.19
CA ARG A 54 -32.01 -1.78 -9.98
C ARG A 54 -31.43 -0.55 -10.68
N ARG A 55 -32.14 0.06 -11.62
CA ARG A 55 -31.63 1.21 -12.41
C ARG A 55 -31.03 2.34 -11.56
N GLU A 56 -31.64 2.61 -10.40
CA GLU A 56 -31.18 3.63 -9.45
C GLU A 56 -29.97 3.20 -8.60
N TYR A 57 -29.86 1.90 -8.32
CA TYR A 57 -28.79 1.28 -7.55
C TYR A 57 -28.21 0.13 -8.36
N ILE A 58 -27.29 0.43 -9.29
CA ILE A 58 -26.78 -0.50 -10.31
C ILE A 58 -26.27 -1.82 -9.69
N LEU A 59 -25.64 -1.75 -8.52
CA LEU A 59 -25.14 -2.93 -7.78
C LEU A 59 -25.94 -3.20 -6.49
N GLY A 60 -27.10 -2.56 -6.33
CA GLY A 60 -27.88 -2.60 -5.09
C GLY A 60 -27.31 -1.71 -3.98
N THR A 61 -27.79 -1.95 -2.77
CA THR A 61 -27.45 -1.19 -1.57
C THR A 61 -27.04 -2.09 -0.40
N ASP A 62 -26.28 -1.53 0.54
CA ASP A 62 -25.91 -2.21 1.78
C ASP A 62 -27.02 -2.15 2.85
N GLU A 63 -26.72 -2.68 4.04
CA GLU A 63 -27.60 -2.67 5.23
C GLU A 63 -28.01 -1.26 5.71
N PHE A 64 -27.30 -0.22 5.26
CA PHE A 64 -27.57 1.18 5.55
C PHE A 64 -28.23 1.92 4.38
N GLY A 65 -28.54 1.21 3.29
CA GLY A 65 -29.11 1.77 2.07
C GLY A 65 -28.14 2.58 1.22
N ARG A 66 -26.82 2.45 1.45
CA ARG A 66 -25.81 3.17 0.66
C ARG A 66 -25.57 2.43 -0.64
N SER A 67 -25.36 3.19 -1.72
CA SER A 67 -25.05 2.63 -3.05
C SER A 67 -23.73 1.86 -3.04
N ILE A 68 -23.78 0.54 -3.30
CA ILE A 68 -22.59 -0.33 -3.33
C ILE A 68 -21.61 0.12 -4.41
N LEU A 69 -22.09 0.47 -5.61
CA LEU A 69 -21.26 0.95 -6.71
C LEU A 69 -20.48 2.22 -6.31
N SER A 70 -21.17 3.19 -5.71
CA SER A 70 -20.54 4.43 -5.26
C SER A 70 -19.49 4.17 -4.17
N ARG A 71 -19.78 3.24 -3.25
CA ARG A 71 -18.83 2.81 -2.22
C ARG A 71 -17.61 2.09 -2.78
N ILE A 72 -17.75 1.29 -3.85
CA ILE A 72 -16.62 0.65 -4.54
C ILE A 72 -15.73 1.70 -5.21
N ILE A 73 -16.32 2.65 -5.95
CA ILE A 73 -15.58 3.71 -6.64
C ILE A 73 -14.81 4.58 -5.64
N PHE A 74 -15.46 5.03 -4.56
CA PHE A 74 -14.76 5.75 -3.48
C PHE A 74 -13.79 4.85 -2.70
N GLY A 75 -14.07 3.56 -2.60
CA GLY A 75 -13.17 2.55 -2.04
C GLY A 75 -11.83 2.54 -2.77
N ALA A 76 -11.82 2.62 -4.10
CA ALA A 76 -10.58 2.71 -4.89
C ALA A 76 -9.72 3.91 -4.48
N ARG A 77 -10.34 5.08 -4.24
CA ARG A 77 -9.66 6.28 -3.74
C ARG A 77 -9.09 6.08 -2.34
N VAL A 78 -9.86 5.47 -1.43
CA VAL A 78 -9.41 5.15 -0.07
C VAL A 78 -8.23 4.18 -0.11
N SER A 79 -8.32 3.10 -0.89
CA SER A 79 -7.24 2.12 -1.07
C SER A 79 -5.97 2.75 -1.61
N LEU A 80 -6.08 3.66 -2.59
CA LEU A 80 -4.93 4.38 -3.14
C LEU A 80 -4.25 5.24 -2.06
N ASN A 81 -5.03 5.98 -1.26
CA ASN A 81 -4.48 6.78 -0.16
C ASN A 81 -3.79 5.91 0.90
N ILE A 82 -4.38 4.76 1.25
CA ILE A 82 -3.78 3.82 2.19
C ILE A 82 -2.45 3.31 1.64
N ALA A 83 -2.43 2.86 0.38
CA ALA A 83 -1.23 2.34 -0.25
C ALA A 83 -0.09 3.38 -0.27
N LEU A 84 -0.40 4.64 -0.61
CA LEU A 84 0.61 5.70 -0.68
C LEU A 84 1.15 6.08 0.71
N ILE A 85 0.27 6.37 1.67
CA ILE A 85 0.69 6.86 2.99
C ILE A 85 1.39 5.75 3.78
N ALA A 86 0.81 4.54 3.80
CA ALA A 86 1.42 3.43 4.52
C ALA A 86 2.80 3.07 3.92
N SER A 87 2.92 3.04 2.59
CA SER A 87 4.22 2.79 1.94
C SER A 87 5.23 3.89 2.22
N ALA A 88 4.82 5.17 2.20
CA ALA A 88 5.71 6.28 2.50
C ALA A 88 6.27 6.19 3.94
N VAL A 89 5.43 5.87 4.92
CA VAL A 89 5.86 5.66 6.31
C VAL A 89 6.78 4.44 6.41
N ALA A 90 6.38 3.32 5.82
CA ALA A 90 7.15 2.07 5.86
C ALA A 90 8.53 2.21 5.21
N LEU A 91 8.60 2.89 4.05
CA LEU A 91 9.85 3.21 3.37
C LEU A 91 10.69 4.21 4.16
N GLY A 92 10.06 5.25 4.70
CA GLY A 92 10.73 6.28 5.49
C GLY A 92 11.43 5.74 6.74
N ILE A 93 10.92 4.66 7.32
CA ILE A 93 11.55 3.97 8.47
C ILE A 93 12.46 2.84 7.98
N GLY A 94 11.94 1.97 7.11
CA GLY A 94 12.60 0.73 6.73
C GLY A 94 13.85 0.94 5.88
N VAL A 95 13.80 1.82 4.88
CA VAL A 95 14.95 2.03 3.97
C VAL A 95 16.17 2.58 4.74
N PRO A 96 16.06 3.65 5.55
CA PRO A 96 17.22 4.14 6.30
C PRO A 96 17.77 3.10 7.27
N LEU A 97 16.92 2.43 8.06
CA LEU A 97 17.39 1.42 9.03
C LEU A 97 18.04 0.22 8.33
N GLY A 98 17.44 -0.27 7.25
CA GLY A 98 17.99 -1.38 6.46
C GLY A 98 19.31 -1.02 5.79
N ALA A 99 19.42 0.20 5.24
CA ALA A 99 20.66 0.71 4.67
C ALA A 99 21.78 0.79 5.71
N LEU A 100 21.49 1.40 6.88
CA LEU A 100 22.46 1.51 7.97
C LEU A 100 22.88 0.13 8.50
N ALA A 101 21.94 -0.81 8.62
CA ALA A 101 22.21 -2.17 9.05
C ALA A 101 23.10 -2.93 8.07
N GLY A 102 22.80 -2.84 6.77
CA GLY A 102 23.61 -3.47 5.72
C GLY A 102 24.99 -2.82 5.54
N TYR A 103 25.10 -1.51 5.76
CA TYR A 103 26.35 -0.77 5.64
C TYR A 103 27.31 -1.03 6.81
N TYR A 104 26.86 -0.83 8.06
CA TYR A 104 27.72 -0.97 9.24
C TYR A 104 27.89 -2.42 9.68
N GLY A 105 26.87 -3.27 9.50
CA GLY A 105 26.89 -4.65 9.99
C GLY A 105 27.02 -4.75 11.52
N GLY A 106 27.50 -5.89 12.00
CA GLY A 106 27.86 -6.11 13.41
C GLY A 106 26.69 -5.94 14.38
N TRP A 107 26.95 -5.27 15.51
CA TRP A 107 25.95 -5.14 16.58
C TRP A 107 24.71 -4.33 16.18
N PHE A 108 24.88 -3.30 15.33
CA PHE A 108 23.78 -2.46 14.88
C PHE A 108 22.82 -3.24 13.99
N ASP A 109 23.38 -4.05 13.09
CA ASP A 109 22.61 -4.96 12.28
C ASP A 109 21.82 -5.97 13.13
N SER A 110 22.46 -6.57 14.14
CA SER A 110 21.79 -7.49 15.07
C SER A 110 20.60 -6.83 15.80
N ILE A 111 20.72 -5.57 16.22
CA ILE A 111 19.62 -4.83 16.85
C ILE A 111 18.49 -4.60 15.85
N VAL A 112 18.81 -4.13 14.64
CA VAL A 112 17.79 -3.86 13.61
C VAL A 112 17.08 -5.15 13.22
N GLN A 113 17.79 -6.26 13.02
CA GLN A 113 17.17 -7.55 12.73
C GLN A 113 16.34 -8.06 13.91
N GLY A 114 16.78 -7.85 15.15
CA GLY A 114 15.97 -8.17 16.33
C GLY A 114 14.65 -7.39 16.38
N LEU A 115 14.66 -6.10 16.02
CA LEU A 115 13.43 -5.30 15.92
C LEU A 115 12.52 -5.75 14.77
N VAL A 116 13.11 -6.17 13.65
CA VAL A 116 12.37 -6.76 12.52
C VAL A 116 11.67 -8.05 12.97
N ASP A 117 12.41 -8.95 13.64
CA ASP A 117 11.86 -10.22 14.12
C ASP A 117 10.79 -10.01 15.20
N LEU A 118 10.98 -9.04 16.10
CA LEU A 118 9.97 -8.64 17.08
C LEU A 118 8.69 -8.13 16.40
N THR A 119 8.81 -7.35 15.33
CA THR A 119 7.65 -6.84 14.58
C THR A 119 6.86 -8.00 13.94
N TRP A 120 7.55 -9.02 13.45
CA TRP A 120 6.93 -10.18 12.81
C TRP A 120 6.46 -11.27 13.78
N ALA A 121 6.89 -11.22 15.04
CA ALA A 121 6.41 -12.11 16.10
C ALA A 121 4.92 -11.89 16.41
N PHE A 122 4.40 -10.68 16.20
CA PHE A 122 3.00 -10.36 16.38
C PHE A 122 2.22 -10.50 15.06
N PRO A 123 0.97 -11.03 15.10
CA PRO A 123 0.07 -10.93 13.97
C PRO A 123 -0.10 -9.46 13.52
N THR A 124 0.12 -9.19 12.24
CA THR A 124 0.19 -7.81 11.69
C THR A 124 -1.05 -6.98 12.00
N ILE A 125 -2.23 -7.61 11.96
CA ILE A 125 -3.51 -6.97 12.31
C ILE A 125 -3.52 -6.55 13.79
N LEU A 126 -3.05 -7.39 14.71
CA LEU A 126 -3.03 -7.07 16.14
C LEU A 126 -2.06 -5.93 16.43
N ALA A 127 -0.88 -5.94 15.81
CA ALA A 127 0.09 -4.85 15.94
C ALA A 127 -0.48 -3.52 15.40
N ALA A 128 -1.12 -3.55 14.23
CA ALA A 128 -1.75 -2.36 13.65
C ALA A 128 -2.88 -1.83 14.54
N LEU A 129 -3.73 -2.71 15.09
CA LEU A 129 -4.79 -2.32 16.03
C LEU A 129 -4.22 -1.70 17.31
N ALA A 130 -3.19 -2.28 17.90
CA ALA A 130 -2.54 -1.73 19.10
C ALA A 130 -2.01 -0.31 18.85
N ILE A 131 -1.34 -0.08 17.70
CA ILE A 131 -0.85 1.25 17.32
C ILE A 131 -2.02 2.21 17.08
N MET A 132 -3.10 1.75 16.43
CA MET A 132 -4.30 2.57 16.23
C MET A 132 -4.94 3.02 17.55
N PHE A 133 -4.97 2.16 18.58
CA PHE A 133 -5.50 2.56 19.89
C PHE A 133 -4.71 3.71 20.51
N ILE A 134 -3.40 3.78 20.24
CA ILE A 134 -2.53 4.86 20.71
C ILE A 134 -2.71 6.13 19.88
N LEU A 135 -2.76 6.00 18.54
CA LEU A 135 -2.87 7.13 17.61
C LEU A 135 -4.29 7.72 17.53
N GLY A 136 -5.30 7.04 18.07
CA GLY A 136 -6.69 7.45 18.03
C GLY A 136 -7.46 6.86 16.85
N THR A 137 -8.79 7.07 16.84
CA THR A 137 -9.66 6.51 15.81
C THR A 137 -9.64 7.32 14.52
N GLY A 138 -9.72 6.65 13.37
CA GLY A 138 -9.83 7.29 12.07
C GLY A 138 -8.98 6.64 10.99
N LEU A 139 -9.26 7.02 9.74
CA LEU A 139 -8.61 6.44 8.57
C LEU A 139 -7.11 6.75 8.54
N HIS A 140 -6.69 7.95 8.95
CA HIS A 140 -5.28 8.34 9.00
C HIS A 140 -4.47 7.50 10.01
N SER A 141 -5.04 7.22 11.19
CA SER A 141 -4.39 6.38 12.19
C SER A 141 -4.19 4.96 11.68
N VAL A 142 -5.18 4.40 10.96
CA VAL A 142 -5.06 3.10 10.28
C VAL A 142 -3.90 3.11 9.28
N MET A 143 -3.82 4.14 8.43
CA MET A 143 -2.79 4.27 7.40
C MET A 143 -1.38 4.30 8.00
N ILE A 144 -1.19 5.10 9.06
CA ILE A 144 0.11 5.21 9.75
C ILE A 144 0.44 3.90 10.48
N ALA A 145 -0.51 3.32 11.20
CA ALA A 145 -0.32 2.06 11.92
C ALA A 145 0.11 0.93 10.98
N VAL A 146 -0.57 0.79 9.83
CA VAL A 146 -0.19 -0.15 8.78
C VAL A 146 1.23 0.15 8.31
N GLY A 147 1.54 1.40 7.95
CA GLY A 147 2.89 1.77 7.49
C GLY A 147 4.00 1.44 8.49
N VAL A 148 3.77 1.67 9.78
CA VAL A 148 4.70 1.27 10.84
C VAL A 148 4.83 -0.25 10.84
N VAL A 149 3.76 -1.04 10.90
CA VAL A 149 3.91 -2.52 10.93
C VAL A 149 4.69 -3.07 9.72
N TYR A 150 4.56 -2.45 8.54
CA TYR A 150 5.26 -2.91 7.34
C TYR A 150 6.71 -2.42 7.18
N TRP A 151 7.24 -1.54 8.06
CA TRP A 151 8.62 -1.02 7.94
C TRP A 151 9.67 -2.13 7.91
N ALA A 152 9.44 -3.20 8.69
CA ALA A 152 10.35 -4.32 8.88
C ALA A 152 10.68 -5.06 7.57
N GLY A 153 9.70 -5.20 6.68
CA GLY A 153 9.91 -5.83 5.36
C GLY A 153 10.83 -5.00 4.48
N TYR A 154 10.62 -3.69 4.41
CA TYR A 154 11.47 -2.79 3.64
C TYR A 154 12.89 -2.70 4.20
N ALA A 155 13.05 -2.74 5.53
CA ALA A 155 14.37 -2.80 6.17
C ALA A 155 15.14 -4.05 5.76
N ARG A 156 14.51 -5.22 5.79
CA ARG A 156 15.14 -6.49 5.42
C ARG A 156 15.54 -6.52 3.94
N ILE A 157 14.67 -6.06 3.05
CA ILE A 157 14.97 -5.97 1.61
C ILE A 157 16.16 -5.03 1.37
N THR A 158 16.11 -3.83 1.95
CA THR A 158 17.16 -2.81 1.75
C THR A 158 18.50 -3.28 2.30
N ARG A 159 18.51 -3.87 3.50
CA ARG A 159 19.70 -4.51 4.07
C ARG A 159 20.30 -5.53 3.11
N GLY A 160 19.48 -6.41 2.54
CA GLY A 160 19.92 -7.40 1.57
C GLY A 160 20.58 -6.78 0.34
N GLN A 161 20.04 -5.67 -0.16
CA GLN A 161 20.66 -4.91 -1.27
C GLN A 161 22.02 -4.32 -0.87
N PHE A 162 22.13 -3.72 0.31
CA PHE A 162 23.41 -3.16 0.79
C PHE A 162 24.49 -4.23 0.99
N LEU A 163 24.12 -5.39 1.54
CA LEU A 163 25.04 -6.51 1.67
C LEU A 163 25.50 -7.04 0.30
N ALA A 164 24.58 -7.15 -0.66
CA ALA A 164 24.94 -7.56 -2.02
C ALA A 164 25.88 -6.54 -2.70
N LEU A 165 25.60 -5.25 -2.55
CA LEU A 165 26.42 -4.17 -3.11
C LEU A 165 27.82 -4.11 -2.49
N ARG A 166 27.97 -4.46 -1.22
CA ARG A 166 29.27 -4.45 -0.53
C ARG A 166 30.27 -5.44 -1.15
N GLU A 167 29.79 -6.52 -1.75
CA GLU A 167 30.63 -7.54 -2.39
C GLU A 167 30.98 -7.21 -3.85
N GLU A 168 30.50 -6.10 -4.40
CA GLU A 168 30.80 -5.69 -5.77
C GLU A 168 32.18 -5.03 -5.89
N GLU A 169 32.92 -5.38 -6.94
CA GLU A 169 34.31 -4.93 -7.16
C GLU A 169 34.47 -3.41 -7.16
N TYR A 170 33.50 -2.67 -7.70
CA TYR A 170 33.56 -1.20 -7.76
C TYR A 170 33.38 -0.53 -6.39
N VAL A 171 32.77 -1.22 -5.41
CA VAL A 171 32.66 -0.73 -4.04
C VAL A 171 33.92 -1.06 -3.26
N GLN A 172 34.54 -2.22 -3.51
CA GLN A 172 35.82 -2.60 -2.88
C GLN A 172 37.01 -1.78 -3.40
N ALA A 173 36.93 -1.29 -4.64
CA ALA A 173 37.98 -0.49 -5.27
C ALA A 173 37.93 1.01 -4.94
N ALA A 174 36.89 1.49 -4.24
CA ALA A 174 36.67 2.89 -3.88
C ALA A 174 37.14 3.21 -2.46
#